data_AF-A0A239DCZ0-F1
#
_entry.id   AF-A0A239DCZ0-F1
#
_cell.length_a   1.000
_cell.length_b   1.000
_cell.length_c   1.000
_cell.angle_alpha   90.00
_cell.angle_beta   90.00
_cell.angle_gamma   90.00
#
_symmetry.space_group_name_H-M   'P 1'
#
loop_
_entity.id
_entity.type
_entity.pdbx_description
1 polymer ?
#
loop_
_entity_poly.entity_id
_entity_poly.type
_entity_poly.pdbx_seq_one_letter_code
_entity_poly.pdbx_strand_id
1 'polypeptide(L)'
;MLEAFGADGVLLVPDSGVAHEPTRRWLADVGLPRDAADLLLGAASDLRTAAEISSKPLAEDVGKMLVLGRVTEQGGTVLLDATTGEVFESFLGINDPELLAPDLPSLVRLCAAVTRMHRDEGEFARFAGRHGPAAAAELTTTLRELISDVDPRLLDPSDRYSAHWRVMAHICPLARVAAPGEDLALALPDGLMAEAFGEDGHCLYDDADLPGTLTHEPTRRFLREHGLADVNYCMLDKPAQTLAEYLRSQRGDYPDFVADYFRDHVLDDGETLPGAIGDLVRLGWFADEIDLILDGATGAVHGWFVAEGGPHPINTDISTVAFAQWLVRQVQLLDPVHDLMQGEAAVIANLVRILGAADPVACRPLSGDGDRRYWPELFDDGCAAGIY
;
A
#
# COMPACT_ATOMS: atom_id res chain seq x y z
N MET A 1 -18.87 16.50 -12.58
CA MET A 1 -18.75 15.35 -11.66
C MET A 1 -18.42 14.08 -12.43
N LEU A 2 -19.30 13.62 -13.33
CA LEU A 2 -19.05 12.41 -14.14
C LEU A 2 -17.90 12.53 -15.15
N GLU A 3 -17.58 13.75 -15.58
CA GLU A 3 -16.41 14.02 -16.45
C GLU A 3 -15.10 13.46 -15.87
N ALA A 4 -15.01 13.32 -14.54
CA ALA A 4 -13.86 12.73 -13.87
C ALA A 4 -13.66 11.24 -14.22
N PHE A 5 -14.67 10.52 -14.71
CA PHE A 5 -14.61 9.07 -14.94
C PHE A 5 -14.47 8.67 -16.41
N GLY A 6 -14.58 9.63 -17.34
CA GLY A 6 -14.58 9.34 -18.78
C GLY A 6 -15.92 8.77 -19.30
N ALA A 7 -16.10 8.78 -20.62
CA ALA A 7 -17.40 8.47 -21.26
C ALA A 7 -17.86 7.02 -21.03
N ASP A 8 -16.94 6.06 -21.00
CA ASP A 8 -17.24 4.63 -20.80
C ASP A 8 -17.15 4.20 -19.32
N GLY A 9 -16.77 5.13 -18.43
CA GLY A 9 -16.55 4.88 -17.01
C GLY A 9 -17.82 4.91 -16.17
N VAL A 10 -18.98 5.20 -16.77
CA VAL A 10 -20.26 5.36 -16.06
C VAL A 10 -21.22 4.22 -16.40
N LEU A 11 -21.85 3.66 -15.37
CA LEU A 11 -22.86 2.62 -15.43
C LEU A 11 -24.24 3.22 -15.13
N LEU A 12 -25.12 3.18 -16.13
CA LEU A 12 -26.54 3.48 -15.97
C LEU A 12 -27.31 2.19 -15.63
N VAL A 13 -28.28 2.29 -14.74
CA VAL A 13 -29.14 1.17 -14.32
C VAL A 13 -30.60 1.61 -14.40
N PRO A 14 -31.15 1.72 -15.63
CA PRO A 14 -32.57 2.01 -15.80
C PRO A 14 -33.41 0.86 -15.23
N ASP A 15 -34.64 1.18 -14.81
CA ASP A 15 -35.62 0.19 -14.31
C ASP A 15 -35.16 -0.63 -13.07
N SER A 16 -34.29 -0.05 -12.25
CA SER A 16 -33.65 -0.67 -11.07
C SER A 16 -34.58 -1.22 -9.98
N GLY A 17 -35.90 -1.04 -10.08
CA GLY A 17 -36.86 -1.47 -9.05
C GLY A 17 -36.73 -0.75 -7.69
N VAL A 18 -35.78 0.18 -7.55
CA VAL A 18 -35.49 0.91 -6.31
C VAL A 18 -36.70 1.75 -5.89
N ALA A 19 -37.14 1.63 -4.63
CA ALA A 19 -38.30 2.34 -4.12
C ALA A 19 -38.01 3.84 -3.93
N HIS A 20 -36.84 4.17 -3.36
CA HIS A 20 -36.38 5.54 -3.15
C HIS A 20 -36.26 6.29 -4.48
N GLU A 21 -37.15 7.26 -4.69
CA GLU A 21 -37.31 7.95 -5.97
C GLU A 21 -36.06 8.72 -6.42
N PRO A 22 -35.36 9.48 -5.55
CA PRO A 22 -34.14 10.16 -5.92
C PRO A 22 -33.04 9.20 -6.39
N THR A 23 -32.86 8.09 -5.69
CA THR A 23 -31.87 7.05 -6.03
C THR A 23 -32.22 6.39 -7.37
N ARG A 24 -33.48 6.04 -7.58
CA ARG A 24 -33.94 5.44 -8.85
C ARG A 24 -33.69 6.37 -10.04
N ARG A 25 -34.01 7.67 -9.89
CA ARG A 25 -33.75 8.66 -10.94
C ARG A 25 -32.25 8.82 -11.20
N TRP A 26 -31.45 8.90 -10.14
CA TRP A 26 -29.99 9.00 -10.28
C TRP A 26 -29.41 7.83 -11.07
N LEU A 27 -29.78 6.59 -10.74
CA LEU A 27 -29.30 5.40 -11.44
C LEU A 27 -29.71 5.38 -12.93
N ALA A 28 -30.90 5.89 -13.26
CA ALA A 28 -31.41 5.92 -14.62
C ALA A 28 -30.78 7.04 -15.47
N ASP A 29 -30.62 8.24 -14.91
CA ASP A 29 -30.28 9.45 -15.66
C ASP A 29 -28.79 9.84 -15.56
N VAL A 30 -28.12 9.49 -14.45
CA VAL A 30 -26.76 9.94 -14.12
C VAL A 30 -25.79 8.75 -14.01
N GLY A 31 -26.15 7.73 -13.23
CA GLY A 31 -25.37 6.50 -13.06
C GLY A 31 -24.28 6.55 -11.99
N LEU A 32 -23.47 5.49 -11.98
CA LEU A 32 -22.36 5.28 -11.04
C LEU A 32 -21.04 5.14 -11.80
N PRO A 33 -19.89 5.58 -11.25
CA PRO A 33 -18.60 5.19 -11.80
C PRO A 33 -18.44 3.67 -11.70
N ARG A 34 -17.91 3.01 -12.73
CA ARG A 34 -17.63 1.56 -12.69
C ARG A 34 -16.51 1.22 -11.70
N ASP A 35 -15.52 2.09 -11.64
CA ASP A 35 -14.35 2.01 -10.77
C ASP A 35 -13.92 3.43 -10.43
N ALA A 36 -13.92 3.77 -9.15
CA ALA A 36 -13.38 5.02 -8.63
C ALA A 36 -13.13 4.94 -7.13
N ALA A 37 -12.07 5.60 -6.66
CA ALA A 37 -11.72 5.67 -5.24
C ALA A 37 -11.67 4.28 -4.58
N ASP A 38 -11.10 3.28 -5.24
CA ASP A 38 -11.04 1.89 -4.78
C ASP A 38 -12.40 1.21 -4.57
N LEU A 39 -13.47 1.74 -5.19
CA LEU A 39 -14.79 1.12 -5.25
C LEU A 39 -15.05 0.54 -6.64
N LEU A 40 -15.26 -0.77 -6.70
CA LEU A 40 -15.60 -1.51 -7.92
C LEU A 40 -17.12 -1.68 -8.01
N LEU A 41 -17.82 -0.69 -8.59
CA LEU A 41 -19.29 -0.62 -8.66
C LEU A 41 -19.88 -1.21 -9.96
N GLY A 42 -19.07 -1.94 -10.74
CA GLY A 42 -19.50 -2.57 -11.99
C GLY A 42 -20.61 -3.62 -11.82
N ALA A 43 -20.81 -4.17 -10.61
CA ALA A 43 -21.82 -5.17 -10.31
C ALA A 43 -23.25 -4.60 -10.26
N ALA A 44 -23.41 -3.28 -10.19
CA ALA A 44 -24.71 -2.62 -10.12
C ALA A 44 -25.59 -2.84 -11.38
N SER A 45 -25.08 -3.47 -12.44
CA SER A 45 -25.88 -3.78 -13.64
C SER A 45 -26.95 -4.85 -13.42
N ASP A 46 -26.79 -5.70 -12.39
CA ASP A 46 -27.68 -6.83 -12.08
C ASP A 46 -28.43 -6.68 -10.74
N LEU A 47 -28.19 -5.58 -9.99
CA LEU A 47 -28.78 -5.21 -8.68
C LEU A 47 -29.36 -6.37 -7.85
N ARG A 48 -28.53 -7.39 -7.60
CA ARG A 48 -28.90 -8.51 -6.73
C ARG A 48 -28.94 -8.05 -5.29
N THR A 49 -29.78 -8.69 -4.49
CA THR A 49 -29.88 -8.45 -3.05
C THR A 49 -28.70 -9.09 -2.30
N ALA A 50 -28.36 -8.55 -1.13
CA ALA A 50 -27.31 -9.11 -0.29
C ALA A 50 -27.60 -10.58 0.09
N ALA A 51 -28.87 -10.94 0.31
CA ALA A 51 -29.28 -12.31 0.59
C ALA A 51 -29.03 -13.28 -0.58
N GLU A 52 -29.06 -12.80 -1.83
CA GLU A 52 -28.80 -13.63 -3.01
C GLU A 52 -27.31 -13.89 -3.24
N ILE A 53 -26.43 -13.04 -2.73
CA ILE A 53 -24.97 -13.17 -2.91
C ILE A 53 -24.31 -13.81 -1.69
N SER A 54 -24.83 -13.55 -0.49
CA SER A 54 -24.26 -14.09 0.75
C SER A 54 -24.42 -15.60 0.86
N SER A 55 -23.33 -16.28 1.24
CA SER A 55 -23.34 -17.68 1.64
C SER A 55 -23.80 -17.89 3.09
N LYS A 56 -23.91 -16.82 3.87
CA LYS A 56 -24.32 -16.82 5.29
C LYS A 56 -25.70 -16.18 5.46
N PRO A 57 -26.49 -16.60 6.48
CA PRO A 57 -27.72 -15.91 6.85
C PRO A 57 -27.45 -14.45 7.24
N LEU A 58 -28.30 -13.54 6.77
CA LEU A 58 -28.23 -12.10 7.06
C LEU A 58 -29.47 -11.66 7.85
N ALA A 59 -29.35 -10.55 8.58
CA ALA A 59 -30.51 -9.85 9.13
C ALA A 59 -31.46 -9.42 7.99
N GLU A 60 -32.77 -9.36 8.27
CA GLU A 60 -33.79 -9.18 7.24
C GLU A 60 -33.66 -7.86 6.47
N ASP A 61 -33.30 -6.79 7.18
CA ASP A 61 -33.03 -5.46 6.63
C ASP A 61 -31.78 -5.46 5.74
N VAL A 62 -30.66 -6.01 6.22
CA VAL A 62 -29.42 -6.13 5.44
C VAL A 62 -29.63 -7.01 4.21
N GLY A 63 -30.32 -8.14 4.36
CA GLY A 63 -30.59 -9.08 3.28
C GLY A 63 -31.37 -8.50 2.10
N LYS A 64 -32.14 -7.43 2.33
CA LYS A 64 -32.91 -6.70 1.30
C LYS A 64 -32.11 -5.61 0.59
N MET A 65 -30.95 -5.20 1.12
CA MET A 65 -30.12 -4.19 0.48
C MET A 65 -29.59 -4.70 -0.87
N LEU A 66 -29.46 -3.79 -1.83
CA LEU A 66 -28.98 -4.11 -3.17
C LEU A 66 -27.46 -4.00 -3.23
N VAL A 67 -26.81 -4.91 -3.94
CA VAL A 67 -25.36 -4.90 -4.11
C VAL A 67 -25.00 -4.01 -5.29
N LEU A 68 -24.24 -2.95 -5.01
CA LEU A 68 -23.68 -2.08 -6.03
C LEU A 68 -22.31 -2.58 -6.52
N GLY A 69 -21.55 -3.24 -5.66
CA GLY A 69 -20.16 -3.57 -5.94
C GLY A 69 -19.40 -4.02 -4.70
N ARG A 70 -18.11 -3.72 -4.69
CA ARG A 70 -17.18 -4.02 -3.59
C ARG A 70 -16.12 -2.94 -3.42
N VAL A 71 -15.56 -2.86 -2.23
CA VAL A 71 -14.35 -2.10 -1.91
C VAL A 71 -13.17 -2.98 -2.28
N THR A 72 -12.38 -2.58 -3.27
CA THR A 72 -11.27 -3.37 -3.84
C THR A 72 -11.66 -4.80 -4.24
N GLU A 73 -10.70 -5.64 -4.63
CA GLU A 73 -10.97 -7.05 -4.93
C GLU A 73 -11.20 -7.90 -3.66
N GLN A 74 -10.58 -7.51 -2.55
CA GLN A 74 -10.50 -8.27 -1.29
C GLN A 74 -11.33 -7.65 -0.16
N GLY A 75 -11.91 -6.46 -0.34
CA GLY A 75 -12.65 -5.75 0.71
C GLY A 75 -14.15 -6.02 0.76
N GLY A 76 -14.87 -5.14 1.47
CA GLY A 76 -16.29 -5.27 1.77
C GLY A 76 -17.21 -5.14 0.57
N THR A 77 -18.45 -5.60 0.71
CA THR A 77 -19.50 -5.39 -0.29
C THR A 77 -20.09 -3.99 -0.15
N VAL A 78 -20.28 -3.28 -1.27
CA VAL A 78 -20.97 -1.99 -1.30
C VAL A 78 -22.46 -2.23 -1.48
N LEU A 79 -23.24 -1.77 -0.52
CA LEU A 79 -24.68 -2.00 -0.40
C LEU A 79 -25.46 -0.70 -0.56
N LEU A 80 -26.66 -0.79 -1.11
CA LEU A 80 -27.64 0.29 -1.23
C LEU A 80 -28.91 -0.11 -0.51
N ASP A 81 -29.33 0.69 0.48
CA ASP A 81 -30.70 0.59 1.00
C ASP A 81 -31.66 1.21 -0.02
N ALA A 82 -32.46 0.37 -0.68
CA ALA A 82 -33.41 0.80 -1.69
C ALA A 82 -34.57 1.65 -1.12
N THR A 83 -34.71 1.72 0.21
CA THR A 83 -35.74 2.48 0.93
C THR A 83 -35.27 3.88 1.28
N THR A 84 -34.08 4.01 1.89
CA THR A 84 -33.52 5.30 2.33
C THR A 84 -32.64 5.95 1.27
N GLY A 85 -32.04 5.15 0.38
CA GLY A 85 -31.04 5.60 -0.58
C GLY A 85 -29.62 5.67 -0.02
N GLU A 86 -29.42 5.33 1.26
CA GLU A 86 -28.11 5.31 1.92
C GLU A 86 -27.24 4.17 1.36
N VAL A 87 -25.92 4.41 1.36
CA VAL A 87 -24.92 3.48 0.85
C VAL A 87 -24.06 3.01 2.00
N PHE A 88 -23.85 1.70 2.09
CA PHE A 88 -23.08 1.06 3.15
C PHE A 88 -21.93 0.22 2.58
N GLU A 89 -20.94 -0.04 3.41
CA GLU A 89 -19.93 -1.08 3.24
C GLU A 89 -20.20 -2.20 4.27
N SER A 90 -20.09 -3.47 3.86
CA SER A 90 -20.21 -4.59 4.80
C SER A 90 -19.49 -5.84 4.29
N PHE A 91 -18.82 -6.55 5.20
CA PHE A 91 -18.44 -7.95 5.02
C PHE A 91 -19.64 -8.84 5.38
N LEU A 92 -20.40 -9.24 4.35
CA LEU A 92 -21.68 -9.96 4.52
C LEU A 92 -21.57 -11.16 5.48
N GLY A 93 -22.37 -11.10 6.56
CA GLY A 93 -22.44 -12.14 7.59
C GLY A 93 -21.21 -12.19 8.51
N ILE A 94 -20.46 -11.09 8.59
CA ILE A 94 -19.33 -10.89 9.51
C ILE A 94 -19.57 -9.65 10.38
N ASN A 95 -19.81 -8.48 9.79
CA ASN A 95 -20.08 -7.23 10.50
C ASN A 95 -21.42 -6.61 10.11
N ASP A 96 -21.90 -5.69 10.96
CA ASP A 96 -23.02 -4.82 10.62
C ASP A 96 -22.61 -3.84 9.51
N PRO A 97 -23.53 -3.40 8.63
CA PRO A 97 -23.19 -2.44 7.58
C PRO A 97 -22.79 -1.07 8.13
N GLU A 98 -21.72 -0.54 7.58
CA GLU A 98 -21.11 0.73 7.97
C GLU A 98 -21.44 1.79 6.92
N LEU A 99 -21.90 2.97 7.35
CA LEU A 99 -22.32 3.99 6.41
C LEU A 99 -21.12 4.48 5.58
N LEU A 100 -21.22 4.32 4.27
CA LEU A 100 -20.23 4.75 3.29
C LEU A 100 -20.62 6.10 2.70
N ALA A 101 -21.89 6.34 2.40
CA ALA A 101 -22.37 7.65 1.95
C ALA A 101 -23.86 7.84 2.26
N PRO A 102 -24.30 9.08 2.52
CA PRO A 102 -25.71 9.34 2.83
C PRO A 102 -26.64 9.10 1.62
N ASP A 103 -26.11 9.19 0.39
CA ASP A 103 -26.83 8.91 -0.85
C ASP A 103 -25.86 8.68 -2.03
N LEU A 104 -26.39 8.22 -3.17
CA LEU A 104 -25.59 8.02 -4.40
C LEU A 104 -24.93 9.31 -4.93
N PRO A 105 -25.60 10.48 -5.00
CA PRO A 105 -24.95 11.73 -5.38
C PRO A 105 -23.71 12.05 -4.54
N SER A 106 -23.80 11.84 -3.22
CA SER A 106 -22.71 12.06 -2.27
C SER A 106 -21.57 11.07 -2.49
N LEU A 107 -21.88 9.78 -2.67
CA LEU A 107 -20.89 8.75 -3.02
C LEU A 107 -20.11 9.15 -4.27
N VAL A 108 -20.81 9.50 -5.35
CA VAL A 108 -20.19 9.86 -6.64
C VAL A 108 -19.39 11.15 -6.52
N ARG A 109 -19.84 12.12 -5.71
CA ARG A 109 -19.08 13.35 -5.42
C ARG A 109 -17.75 13.05 -4.75
N LEU A 110 -17.74 12.18 -3.74
CA LEU A 110 -16.53 11.76 -3.04
C LEU A 110 -15.59 10.97 -3.95
N CYS A 111 -16.13 10.01 -4.72
CA CYS A 111 -15.38 9.28 -5.75
C CYS A 111 -14.71 10.22 -6.76
N ALA A 112 -15.43 11.24 -7.21
CA ALA A 112 -14.91 12.24 -8.16
C ALA A 112 -13.85 13.15 -7.51
N ALA A 113 -13.94 13.43 -6.21
CA ALA A 113 -12.91 14.20 -5.50
C ALA A 113 -11.60 13.41 -5.44
N VAL A 114 -11.65 12.15 -4.98
CA VAL A 114 -10.46 11.27 -4.91
C VAL A 114 -9.87 11.03 -6.31
N THR A 115 -10.71 10.78 -7.32
CA THR A 115 -10.25 10.59 -8.70
C THR A 115 -9.52 11.82 -9.24
N ARG A 116 -10.06 13.03 -9.01
CA ARG A 116 -9.41 14.28 -9.43
C ARG A 116 -8.13 14.54 -8.65
N MET A 117 -8.07 14.18 -7.35
CA MET A 117 -6.83 14.25 -6.57
C MET A 117 -5.74 13.35 -7.18
N HIS A 118 -6.07 12.11 -7.52
CA HIS A 118 -5.09 11.19 -8.12
C HIS A 118 -4.58 11.67 -9.48
N ARG A 119 -5.35 12.50 -10.20
CA ARG A 119 -5.00 13.03 -11.52
C ARG A 119 -4.48 14.47 -11.52
N ASP A 120 -4.36 15.11 -10.36
CA ASP A 120 -4.07 16.55 -10.26
C ASP A 120 -5.02 17.44 -11.08
N GLU A 121 -6.32 17.15 -11.00
CA GLU A 121 -7.35 17.85 -11.76
C GLU A 121 -8.22 18.76 -10.88
N GLY A 122 -8.83 19.78 -11.50
CA GLY A 122 -9.75 20.69 -10.83
C GLY A 122 -9.10 21.45 -9.67
N GLU A 123 -9.70 21.35 -8.48
CA GLU A 123 -9.16 21.99 -7.27
C GLU A 123 -7.81 21.41 -6.82
N PHE A 124 -7.49 20.18 -7.24
CA PHE A 124 -6.24 19.51 -6.92
C PHE A 124 -5.10 19.84 -7.88
N ALA A 125 -5.37 20.51 -9.00
CA ALA A 125 -4.32 20.93 -9.95
C ALA A 125 -3.24 21.83 -9.32
N ARG A 126 -3.58 22.53 -8.22
CA ARG A 126 -2.63 23.32 -7.43
C ARG A 126 -1.57 22.48 -6.69
N PHE A 127 -1.71 21.16 -6.65
CA PHE A 127 -0.76 20.22 -6.05
C PHE A 127 0.15 19.53 -7.07
N ALA A 128 -0.08 19.75 -8.37
CA ALA A 128 0.74 19.18 -9.44
C ALA A 128 2.23 19.55 -9.25
N GLY A 129 3.09 18.52 -9.23
CA GLY A 129 4.54 18.67 -9.03
C GLY A 129 4.98 19.18 -7.66
N ARG A 130 4.07 19.36 -6.70
CA ARG A 130 4.42 19.71 -5.32
C ARG A 130 4.62 18.43 -4.52
N HIS A 131 5.77 18.37 -3.85
CA HIS A 131 6.16 17.22 -3.01
C HIS A 131 6.58 17.67 -1.61
N GLY A 132 6.72 16.69 -0.71
CA GLY A 132 7.14 16.86 0.66
C GLY A 132 5.99 16.89 1.69
N PRO A 133 6.32 16.85 2.99
CA PRO A 133 5.34 16.69 4.06
C PRO A 133 4.29 17.80 4.09
N ALA A 134 4.69 19.04 3.78
CA ALA A 134 3.77 20.17 3.72
C ALA A 134 2.72 20.05 2.59
N ALA A 135 3.12 19.54 1.42
CA ALA A 135 2.20 19.32 0.31
C ALA A 135 1.20 18.21 0.64
N ALA A 136 1.66 17.11 1.22
CA ALA A 136 0.82 16.03 1.69
C ALA A 136 -0.18 16.50 2.77
N ALA A 137 0.28 17.27 3.76
CA ALA A 137 -0.58 17.80 4.82
C ALA A 137 -1.67 18.75 4.30
N GLU A 138 -1.33 19.67 3.39
CA GLU A 138 -2.32 20.56 2.77
C GLU A 138 -3.35 19.77 1.92
N LEU A 139 -2.89 18.72 1.24
CA LEU A 139 -3.76 17.83 0.47
C LEU A 139 -4.69 17.01 1.38
N THR A 140 -4.19 16.47 2.50
CA THR A 140 -4.99 15.83 3.55
C THR A 140 -6.07 16.77 4.07
N THR A 141 -5.72 18.01 4.43
CA THR A 141 -6.70 19.00 4.89
C THR A 141 -7.77 19.27 3.82
N THR A 142 -7.35 19.49 2.58
CA THR A 142 -8.28 19.76 1.46
C THR A 142 -9.27 18.61 1.27
N LEU A 143 -8.80 17.35 1.29
CA LEU A 143 -9.67 16.20 1.10
C LEU A 143 -10.60 15.97 2.29
N ARG A 144 -10.11 16.19 3.53
CA ARG A 144 -10.96 16.12 4.74
C ARG A 144 -12.06 17.17 4.75
N GLU A 145 -11.77 18.40 4.34
CA GLU A 145 -12.77 19.46 4.20
C GLU A 145 -13.86 19.06 3.19
N LEU A 146 -13.47 18.52 2.03
CA LEU A 146 -14.42 18.05 1.01
C LEU A 146 -15.30 16.90 1.50
N ILE A 147 -14.74 15.94 2.25
CA ILE A 147 -15.52 14.85 2.87
C ILE A 147 -16.45 15.41 3.94
N SER A 148 -15.97 16.32 4.78
CA SER A 148 -16.77 16.92 5.86
C SER A 148 -17.93 17.77 5.33
N ASP A 149 -17.74 18.44 4.20
CA ASP A 149 -18.78 19.20 3.49
C ASP A 149 -19.91 18.30 2.96
N VAL A 150 -19.62 17.02 2.72
CA VAL A 150 -20.64 16.02 2.36
C VAL A 150 -21.33 15.51 3.63
N ASP A 151 -20.55 14.96 4.55
CA ASP A 151 -21.02 14.56 5.87
C ASP A 151 -19.81 14.39 6.81
N PRO A 152 -19.69 15.22 7.87
CA PRO A 152 -18.54 15.16 8.78
C PRO A 152 -18.44 13.84 9.54
N ARG A 153 -19.54 13.08 9.64
CA ARG A 153 -19.57 11.78 10.33
C ARG A 153 -18.78 10.71 9.59
N LEU A 154 -18.55 10.86 8.28
CA LEU A 154 -17.75 9.93 7.49
C LEU A 154 -16.26 9.91 7.89
N LEU A 155 -15.82 10.86 8.73
CA LEU A 155 -14.47 10.88 9.29
C LEU A 155 -14.42 10.51 10.79
N ASP A 156 -15.56 10.14 11.38
CA ASP A 156 -15.64 9.75 12.79
C ASP A 156 -15.11 8.32 12.98
N PRO A 157 -14.10 8.08 13.84
CA PRO A 157 -13.59 6.73 14.15
C PRO A 157 -14.61 5.96 15.01
N SER A 158 -15.64 5.43 14.35
CA SER A 158 -16.62 4.52 14.96
C SER A 158 -17.02 3.41 14.00
N ASP A 159 -17.48 2.31 14.57
CA ASP A 159 -18.01 1.12 13.87
C ASP A 159 -19.28 1.38 13.04
N ARG A 160 -19.82 2.59 13.07
CA ARG A 160 -21.01 2.99 12.31
C ARG A 160 -20.69 3.56 10.94
N TYR A 161 -19.46 4.02 10.73
CA TYR A 161 -19.04 4.68 9.50
C TYR A 161 -17.85 3.92 8.93
N SER A 162 -17.89 3.71 7.62
CA SER A 162 -16.80 3.02 6.93
C SER A 162 -15.49 3.80 7.09
N ALA A 163 -14.41 3.10 7.41
CA ALA A 163 -13.07 3.67 7.45
C ALA A 163 -12.55 4.09 6.07
N HIS A 164 -13.22 3.69 4.98
CA HIS A 164 -12.81 3.95 3.60
C HIS A 164 -12.43 5.42 3.37
N TRP A 165 -13.28 6.38 3.79
CA TRP A 165 -12.99 7.80 3.61
C TRP A 165 -11.91 8.33 4.52
N ARG A 166 -11.72 7.73 5.71
CA ARG A 166 -10.59 8.04 6.60
C ARG A 166 -9.27 7.60 5.94
N VAL A 167 -9.24 6.41 5.34
CA VAL A 167 -8.10 5.93 4.55
C VAL A 167 -7.83 6.86 3.37
N MET A 168 -8.86 7.21 2.58
CA MET A 168 -8.69 8.13 1.44
C MET A 168 -8.13 9.48 1.87
N ALA A 169 -8.61 10.01 3.00
CA ALA A 169 -8.20 11.30 3.53
C ALA A 169 -6.76 11.32 4.06
N HIS A 170 -6.31 10.22 4.66
CA HIS A 170 -5.07 10.19 5.44
C HIS A 170 -3.92 9.44 4.76
N ILE A 171 -4.20 8.40 3.98
CA ILE A 171 -3.19 7.57 3.32
C ILE A 171 -2.90 8.07 1.91
N CYS A 172 -3.92 8.34 1.09
CA CYS A 172 -3.71 8.74 -0.31
C CYS A 172 -2.81 9.98 -0.48
N PRO A 173 -2.91 11.04 0.36
CA PRO A 173 -2.04 12.21 0.24
C PRO A 173 -0.55 11.92 0.49
N LEU A 174 -0.22 10.84 1.20
CA LEU A 174 1.17 10.46 1.50
C LEU A 174 1.98 10.14 0.24
N ALA A 175 1.31 9.83 -0.87
CA ALA A 175 1.91 9.70 -2.20
C ALA A 175 2.72 10.93 -2.65
N ARG A 176 2.46 12.10 -2.04
CA ARG A 176 3.14 13.37 -2.36
C ARG A 176 4.38 13.62 -1.54
N VAL A 177 4.70 12.82 -0.54
CA VAL A 177 5.84 13.13 0.34
C VAL A 177 7.17 12.96 -0.38
N ALA A 178 7.37 11.84 -1.07
CA ALA A 178 8.55 11.63 -1.90
C ALA A 178 8.41 12.35 -3.25
N ALA A 179 9.48 13.02 -3.68
CA ALA A 179 9.61 13.50 -5.05
C ALA A 179 10.34 12.46 -5.91
N PRO A 180 10.20 12.49 -7.25
CA PRO A 180 11.13 11.78 -8.11
C PRO A 180 12.58 12.22 -7.82
N GLY A 181 13.50 11.27 -7.72
CA GLY A 181 14.91 11.54 -7.48
C GLY A 181 15.73 11.72 -8.76
N GLU A 182 16.97 12.19 -8.61
CA GLU A 182 17.94 12.36 -9.71
C GLU A 182 18.85 11.12 -9.88
N ASP A 183 19.48 10.68 -8.78
CA ASP A 183 20.43 9.55 -8.76
C ASP A 183 19.83 8.24 -8.20
N LEU A 184 18.73 8.36 -7.46
CA LEU A 184 17.89 7.27 -6.95
C LEU A 184 16.45 7.53 -7.40
N ALA A 185 15.59 6.52 -7.33
CA ALA A 185 14.20 6.61 -7.76
C ALA A 185 13.43 7.72 -7.04
N LEU A 186 13.69 7.90 -5.74
CA LEU A 186 13.01 8.90 -4.91
C LEU A 186 13.99 9.88 -4.26
N ALA A 187 13.62 11.15 -4.25
CA ALA A 187 14.19 12.16 -3.38
C ALA A 187 13.30 12.27 -2.13
N LEU A 188 13.80 11.75 -1.02
CA LEU A 188 13.12 11.85 0.27
C LEU A 188 13.46 13.18 0.95
N PRO A 189 12.49 13.85 1.59
CA PRO A 189 12.75 15.01 2.43
C PRO A 189 13.82 14.71 3.51
N ASP A 190 14.66 15.70 3.78
CA ASP A 190 15.64 15.64 4.87
C ASP A 190 14.96 15.34 6.21
N GLY A 191 15.55 14.45 7.01
CA GLY A 191 15.02 14.09 8.33
C GLY A 191 13.76 13.22 8.33
N LEU A 192 13.17 12.88 7.17
CA LEU A 192 11.90 12.12 7.10
C LEU A 192 11.94 10.82 7.92
N MET A 193 13.02 10.04 7.78
CA MET A 193 13.19 8.78 8.51
C MET A 193 13.40 9.02 10.00
N ALA A 194 14.29 9.96 10.37
CA ALA A 194 14.57 10.29 11.76
C ALA A 194 13.31 10.80 12.50
N GLU A 195 12.48 11.62 11.85
CA GLU A 195 11.23 12.11 12.42
C GLU A 195 10.20 11.00 12.64
N ALA A 196 10.12 10.03 11.72
CA ALA A 196 9.13 8.96 11.79
C ALA A 196 9.49 7.85 12.81
N PHE A 197 10.78 7.55 12.97
CA PHE A 197 11.26 6.42 13.76
C PHE A 197 12.02 6.81 15.04
N GLY A 198 12.43 8.07 15.19
CA GLY A 198 13.26 8.52 16.31
C GLY A 198 14.69 7.96 16.25
N GLU A 199 15.50 8.26 17.27
CA GLU A 199 16.92 7.87 17.30
C GLU A 199 17.13 6.35 17.38
N ASP A 200 16.25 5.62 18.07
CA ASP A 200 16.42 4.19 18.33
C ASP A 200 15.91 3.29 17.18
N GLY A 201 15.05 3.82 16.30
CA GLY A 201 14.45 3.06 15.19
C GLY A 201 15.01 3.44 13.81
N HIS A 202 16.04 4.29 13.78
CA HIS A 202 16.64 4.85 12.57
C HIS A 202 18.13 4.54 12.52
N CYS A 203 18.57 3.83 11.48
CA CYS A 203 19.95 3.42 11.30
C CYS A 203 20.63 4.21 10.18
N LEU A 204 21.63 4.99 10.56
CA LEU A 204 22.61 5.60 9.65
C LEU A 204 23.88 4.76 9.60
N TYR A 205 24.54 4.74 8.44
CA TYR A 205 25.82 4.05 8.25
C TYR A 205 26.95 5.06 8.08
N ASP A 206 28.00 4.93 8.90
CA ASP A 206 29.26 5.59 8.63
C ASP A 206 30.01 4.85 7.50
N ASP A 207 30.94 5.51 6.82
CA ASP A 207 31.72 4.88 5.74
C ASP A 207 32.49 3.64 6.20
N ALA A 208 32.85 3.58 7.48
CA ALA A 208 33.53 2.43 8.09
C ALA A 208 32.59 1.25 8.36
N ASP A 209 31.28 1.50 8.41
CA ASP A 209 30.24 0.48 8.59
C ASP A 209 29.80 -0.15 7.25
N LEU A 210 30.29 0.39 6.12
CA LEU A 210 29.93 -0.06 4.78
C LEU A 210 31.12 -0.80 4.13
N PRO A 211 30.89 -2.00 3.55
CA PRO A 211 31.93 -2.71 2.82
C PRO A 211 32.48 -1.90 1.64
N GLY A 212 33.76 -2.08 1.34
CA GLY A 212 34.41 -1.42 0.20
C GLY A 212 33.87 -1.87 -1.17
N THR A 213 33.12 -2.97 -1.23
CA THR A 213 32.43 -3.45 -2.43
C THR A 213 31.18 -2.63 -2.77
N LEU A 214 30.58 -1.95 -1.79
CA LEU A 214 29.55 -0.94 -2.04
C LEU A 214 30.22 0.29 -2.63
N THR A 215 30.28 0.36 -3.95
CA THR A 215 30.90 1.43 -4.73
C THR A 215 29.87 2.36 -5.38
N HIS A 216 28.59 1.98 -5.34
CA HIS A 216 27.49 2.83 -5.81
C HIS A 216 27.31 4.04 -4.89
N GLU A 217 27.90 5.18 -5.27
CA GLU A 217 27.91 6.41 -4.48
C GLU A 217 26.52 6.93 -4.07
N PRO A 218 25.48 6.92 -4.93
CA PRO A 218 24.15 7.35 -4.51
C PRO A 218 23.60 6.55 -3.32
N THR A 219 23.81 5.23 -3.32
CA THR A 219 23.38 4.35 -2.22
C THR A 219 24.19 4.61 -0.94
N ARG A 220 25.52 4.77 -1.05
CA ARG A 220 26.37 5.11 0.12
C ARG A 220 25.94 6.42 0.76
N ARG A 221 25.75 7.46 -0.07
CA ARG A 221 25.28 8.77 0.39
C ARG A 221 23.91 8.66 1.07
N PHE A 222 22.97 7.92 0.48
CA PHE A 222 21.65 7.73 1.06
C PHE A 222 21.71 7.05 2.44
N LEU A 223 22.48 5.96 2.59
CA LEU A 223 22.62 5.26 3.87
C LEU A 223 23.29 6.12 4.96
N ARG A 224 24.16 7.06 4.56
CA ARG A 224 24.82 8.02 5.47
C ARG A 224 23.92 9.19 5.87
N GLU A 225 23.11 9.69 4.94
CA GLU A 225 22.35 10.94 5.12
C GLU A 225 20.88 10.72 5.52
N HIS A 226 20.24 9.69 4.96
CA HIS A 226 18.83 9.36 5.20
C HIS A 226 18.64 8.06 5.96
N GLY A 227 19.51 7.06 5.77
CA GLY A 227 19.45 5.77 6.46
C GLY A 227 18.20 4.93 6.14
N LEU A 228 18.01 3.89 6.95
CA LEU A 228 16.86 3.00 6.94
C LEU A 228 16.24 2.89 8.34
N ALA A 229 15.04 2.35 8.43
CA ALA A 229 14.44 1.99 9.71
C ALA A 229 14.97 0.63 10.20
N ASP A 230 15.36 0.56 11.48
CA ASP A 230 15.71 -0.67 12.21
C ASP A 230 14.57 -1.00 13.17
N VAL A 231 13.68 -1.89 12.75
CA VAL A 231 12.38 -2.14 13.37
C VAL A 231 12.06 -3.64 13.39
N ASN A 232 11.03 -4.04 14.13
CA ASN A 232 10.71 -5.45 14.37
C ASN A 232 10.53 -6.32 13.11
N TYR A 233 10.12 -5.74 11.98
CA TYR A 233 9.98 -6.45 10.69
C TYR A 233 11.17 -6.24 9.73
N CYS A 234 12.17 -5.43 10.13
CA CYS A 234 13.38 -5.14 9.38
C CYS A 234 14.55 -4.88 10.36
N MET A 235 15.35 -5.90 10.64
CA MET A 235 16.52 -5.71 11.51
C MET A 235 17.76 -5.50 10.66
N LEU A 236 18.48 -4.43 10.94
CA LEU A 236 19.64 -4.03 10.15
C LEU A 236 20.97 -4.48 10.77
N ASP A 237 21.89 -4.91 9.91
CA ASP A 237 23.25 -5.20 10.29
C ASP A 237 24.04 -3.91 10.47
N LYS A 238 24.80 -3.82 11.57
CA LYS A 238 25.77 -2.74 11.78
C LYS A 238 27.03 -3.28 12.47
N PRO A 239 28.20 -3.33 11.81
CA PRO A 239 28.44 -2.91 10.42
C PRO A 239 27.76 -3.83 9.40
N ALA A 240 27.42 -3.29 8.22
CA ALA A 240 27.01 -4.10 7.08
C ALA A 240 28.20 -4.93 6.57
N GLN A 241 27.91 -6.08 5.97
CA GLN A 241 28.93 -7.03 5.50
C GLN A 241 28.63 -7.50 4.09
N THR A 242 29.65 -7.96 3.38
CA THR A 242 29.37 -8.72 2.15
C THR A 242 28.62 -10.00 2.51
N LEU A 243 27.73 -10.47 1.64
CA LEU A 243 27.00 -11.72 1.85
C LEU A 243 28.00 -12.88 2.05
N ALA A 244 29.10 -12.86 1.30
CA ALA A 244 30.21 -13.79 1.46
C ALA A 244 30.86 -13.79 2.87
N GLU A 245 31.01 -12.61 3.50
CA GLU A 245 31.55 -12.48 4.86
C GLU A 245 30.58 -12.99 5.91
N TYR A 246 29.31 -12.59 5.81
CA TYR A 246 28.25 -13.06 6.69
C TYR A 246 28.17 -14.60 6.69
N LEU A 247 28.14 -15.22 5.51
CA LEU A 247 28.07 -16.68 5.40
C LEU A 247 29.31 -17.38 5.97
N ARG A 248 30.50 -16.79 5.78
CA ARG A 248 31.73 -17.29 6.39
C ARG A 248 31.68 -17.24 7.91
N SER A 249 31.04 -16.24 8.51
CA SER A 249 30.88 -16.18 9.97
C SER A 249 29.86 -17.21 10.48
N GLN A 250 28.77 -17.47 9.74
CA GLN A 250 27.75 -18.43 10.16
C GLN A 250 28.18 -19.90 10.04
N ARG A 251 29.14 -20.23 9.16
CA ARG A 251 29.55 -21.62 8.87
C ARG A 251 30.03 -22.41 10.10
N GLY A 252 30.62 -21.74 11.09
CA GLY A 252 31.09 -22.38 12.32
C GLY A 252 29.98 -22.73 13.30
N ASP A 253 29.00 -21.84 13.41
CA ASP A 253 27.95 -21.93 14.44
C ASP A 253 26.68 -22.65 13.93
N TYR A 254 26.41 -22.55 12.62
CA TYR A 254 25.20 -23.08 11.98
C TYR A 254 25.51 -23.74 10.63
N PRO A 255 26.22 -24.88 10.60
CA PRO A 255 26.62 -25.53 9.35
C PRO A 255 25.42 -26.01 8.51
N ASP A 256 24.33 -26.48 9.14
CA ASP A 256 23.13 -26.93 8.45
C ASP A 256 22.37 -25.76 7.80
N PHE A 257 22.33 -24.60 8.47
CA PHE A 257 21.74 -23.37 7.92
C PHE A 257 22.45 -22.91 6.65
N VAL A 258 23.79 -22.90 6.66
CA VAL A 258 24.58 -22.49 5.48
C VAL A 258 24.39 -23.47 4.31
N ALA A 259 24.19 -24.75 4.59
CA ALA A 259 23.88 -25.75 3.56
C ALA A 259 22.47 -25.52 2.96
N ASP A 260 21.48 -25.21 3.80
CA ASP A 260 20.12 -24.88 3.36
C ASP A 260 20.04 -23.55 2.60
N TYR A 261 20.82 -22.55 3.01
CA TYR A 261 20.87 -21.20 2.40
C TYR A 261 21.27 -21.21 0.92
N PHE A 262 22.00 -22.25 0.51
CA PHE A 262 22.46 -22.49 -0.85
C PHE A 262 21.96 -23.82 -1.39
N ARG A 263 20.76 -24.27 -1.02
CA ARG A 263 20.17 -25.47 -1.61
C ARG A 263 20.29 -25.36 -3.14
N ASP A 264 21.17 -26.18 -3.75
CA ASP A 264 21.61 -26.20 -5.17
C ASP A 264 22.86 -25.39 -5.61
N HIS A 265 23.43 -24.52 -4.77
CA HIS A 265 24.72 -23.84 -4.99
C HIS A 265 25.82 -24.44 -4.10
N VAL A 266 26.42 -25.53 -4.58
CA VAL A 266 27.40 -26.34 -3.84
C VAL A 266 28.57 -25.48 -3.30
N LEU A 267 28.68 -25.36 -1.97
CA LEU A 267 29.88 -24.92 -1.25
C LEU A 267 30.79 -26.13 -0.96
N ASP A 268 31.17 -26.90 -1.98
CA ASP A 268 32.14 -27.98 -1.80
C ASP A 268 33.54 -27.36 -1.78
N ASP A 269 34.24 -27.64 -0.69
CA ASP A 269 35.67 -27.93 -0.67
C ASP A 269 36.64 -26.89 -1.25
N GLY A 270 36.29 -25.61 -1.14
CA GLY A 270 37.25 -24.51 -1.31
C GLY A 270 37.23 -23.83 -2.68
N GLU A 271 36.17 -23.97 -3.46
CA GLU A 271 35.94 -23.12 -4.62
C GLU A 271 35.12 -21.87 -4.26
N THR A 272 35.58 -20.75 -4.82
CA THR A 272 35.05 -19.40 -4.65
C THR A 272 33.54 -19.36 -4.87
N LEU A 273 32.81 -18.71 -3.95
CA LEU A 273 31.47 -18.18 -4.23
C LEU A 273 31.50 -17.54 -5.63
N PRO A 274 30.49 -17.79 -6.50
CA PRO A 274 30.41 -17.11 -7.79
C PRO A 274 30.73 -15.63 -7.58
N GLY A 275 31.63 -15.04 -8.38
CA GLY A 275 32.15 -13.69 -8.14
C GLY A 275 31.04 -12.65 -7.91
N ALA A 276 29.88 -12.86 -8.53
CA ALA A 276 28.66 -12.08 -8.34
C ALA A 276 28.16 -12.01 -6.89
N ILE A 277 28.37 -13.03 -6.04
CA ILE A 277 27.95 -13.04 -4.62
C ILE A 277 28.91 -12.23 -3.74
N GLY A 278 30.18 -12.11 -4.15
CA GLY A 278 31.18 -11.31 -3.42
C GLY A 278 30.87 -9.81 -3.43
N ASP A 279 30.18 -9.35 -4.47
CA ASP A 279 29.78 -7.95 -4.65
C ASP A 279 28.43 -7.63 -3.99
N LEU A 280 27.73 -8.65 -3.45
CA LEU A 280 26.48 -8.48 -2.72
C LEU A 280 26.75 -8.04 -1.29
N VAL A 281 26.07 -6.98 -0.86
CA VAL A 281 26.14 -6.44 0.51
C VAL A 281 24.84 -6.75 1.23
N ARG A 282 24.93 -7.44 2.36
CA ARG A 282 23.78 -7.69 3.24
C ARG A 282 23.63 -6.49 4.16
N LEU A 283 22.44 -5.89 4.14
CA LEU A 283 22.07 -4.82 5.06
C LEU A 283 21.30 -5.32 6.27
N GLY A 284 20.77 -6.53 6.24
CA GLY A 284 19.92 -7.06 7.30
C GLY A 284 18.95 -8.08 6.74
N TRP A 285 17.80 -8.20 7.40
CA TRP A 285 16.70 -9.07 6.98
C TRP A 285 15.34 -8.41 7.18
N PHE A 286 14.44 -8.68 6.25
CA PHE A 286 13.00 -8.41 6.32
C PHE A 286 12.27 -9.68 6.75
N ALA A 287 11.12 -9.50 7.42
CA ALA A 287 10.04 -10.47 7.57
C ALA A 287 10.49 -11.95 7.49
N ASP A 288 10.73 -12.58 8.65
CA ASP A 288 11.19 -13.95 8.84
C ASP A 288 11.55 -14.69 7.54
N GLU A 289 12.86 -14.76 7.21
CA GLU A 289 13.49 -15.53 6.10
C GLU A 289 13.93 -14.76 4.83
N ILE A 290 13.83 -13.43 4.76
CA ILE A 290 14.28 -12.65 3.59
C ILE A 290 15.46 -11.75 3.96
N ASP A 291 16.67 -12.05 3.46
CA ASP A 291 17.77 -11.10 3.65
C ASP A 291 17.68 -9.92 2.69
N LEU A 292 17.88 -8.70 3.20
CA LEU A 292 17.97 -7.49 2.40
C LEU A 292 19.38 -7.35 1.83
N ILE A 293 19.50 -7.50 0.51
CA ILE A 293 20.76 -7.51 -0.20
C ILE A 293 20.84 -6.36 -1.21
N LEU A 294 22.01 -5.74 -1.31
CA LEU A 294 22.36 -4.77 -2.34
C LEU A 294 23.41 -5.33 -3.29
N ASP A 295 23.29 -5.05 -4.57
CA ASP A 295 24.43 -5.11 -5.49
C ASP A 295 25.33 -3.90 -5.25
N GLY A 296 26.58 -4.13 -4.84
CA GLY A 296 27.48 -3.07 -4.42
C GLY A 296 27.88 -2.08 -5.53
N ALA A 297 27.87 -2.51 -6.79
CA ALA A 297 28.28 -1.68 -7.92
C ALA A 297 27.13 -0.85 -8.50
N THR A 298 25.92 -1.41 -8.49
CA THR A 298 24.73 -0.81 -9.13
C THR A 298 23.74 -0.22 -8.13
N GLY A 299 23.80 -0.60 -6.85
CA GLY A 299 22.85 -0.19 -5.83
C GLY A 299 21.48 -0.89 -5.92
N ALA A 300 21.33 -1.88 -6.80
CA ALA A 300 20.08 -2.62 -6.98
C ALA A 300 19.72 -3.44 -5.73
N VAL A 301 18.46 -3.35 -5.29
CA VAL A 301 17.97 -4.02 -4.08
C VAL A 301 17.33 -5.37 -4.42
N HIS A 302 17.73 -6.40 -3.68
CA HIS A 302 17.23 -7.75 -3.80
C HIS A 302 16.86 -8.33 -2.43
N GLY A 303 15.90 -9.23 -2.42
CA GLY A 303 15.63 -10.14 -1.32
C GLY A 303 16.32 -11.48 -1.60
N TRP A 304 17.09 -12.00 -0.65
CA TRP A 304 17.55 -13.38 -0.70
C TRP A 304 16.56 -14.27 0.05
N PHE A 305 15.84 -15.10 -0.70
CA PHE A 305 14.87 -16.04 -0.15
C PHE A 305 15.58 -17.36 0.13
N VAL A 306 15.76 -17.70 1.41
CA VAL A 306 16.51 -18.90 1.84
C VAL A 306 15.96 -20.16 1.18
N ALA A 307 14.64 -20.29 1.07
CA ALA A 307 13.98 -21.45 0.46
C ALA A 307 14.29 -21.62 -1.04
N GLU A 308 14.63 -20.53 -1.74
CA GLU A 308 14.84 -20.47 -3.19
C GLU A 308 16.32 -20.34 -3.57
N GLY A 309 17.19 -20.06 -2.61
CA GLY A 309 18.65 -20.08 -2.79
C GLY A 309 19.21 -18.98 -3.71
N GLY A 310 18.50 -17.86 -3.89
CA GLY A 310 18.96 -16.79 -4.78
C GLY A 310 18.31 -15.42 -4.60
N PRO A 311 18.92 -14.36 -5.20
CA PRO A 311 18.43 -13.00 -5.09
C PRO A 311 17.26 -12.73 -6.05
N HIS A 312 16.21 -12.08 -5.55
CA HIS A 312 15.05 -11.66 -6.32
C HIS A 312 14.86 -10.14 -6.17
N PRO A 313 14.57 -9.39 -7.25
CA PRO A 313 14.31 -7.96 -7.12
C PRO A 313 13.10 -7.70 -6.21
N ILE A 314 13.28 -6.94 -5.14
CA ILE A 314 12.17 -6.59 -4.22
C ILE A 314 11.86 -5.10 -4.21
N ASN A 315 12.82 -4.25 -4.62
CA ASN A 315 12.67 -2.80 -4.70
C ASN A 315 13.57 -2.25 -5.82
N THR A 316 13.22 -1.06 -6.33
CA THR A 316 14.04 -0.38 -7.34
C THR A 316 15.41 0.00 -6.79
N ASP A 317 15.47 0.65 -5.63
CA ASP A 317 16.70 0.98 -4.91
C ASP A 317 16.42 1.28 -3.42
N ILE A 318 17.44 1.71 -2.69
CA ILE A 318 17.36 1.94 -1.25
C ILE A 318 16.37 3.05 -0.85
N SER A 319 16.13 4.03 -1.75
CA SER A 319 15.20 5.13 -1.47
C SER A 319 13.75 4.66 -1.45
N THR A 320 13.40 3.67 -2.27
CA THR A 320 12.05 3.09 -2.29
C THR A 320 11.83 2.13 -1.12
N VAL A 321 12.88 1.44 -0.65
CA VAL A 321 12.83 0.68 0.61
C VAL A 321 12.51 1.59 1.79
N ALA A 322 13.25 2.69 1.94
CA ALA A 322 13.04 3.65 3.02
C ALA A 322 11.64 4.28 2.96
N PHE A 323 11.17 4.62 1.76
CA PHE A 323 9.83 5.17 1.58
C PHE A 323 8.72 4.18 1.97
N ALA A 324 8.89 2.89 1.66
CA ALA A 324 7.95 1.86 2.08
C ALA A 324 7.92 1.68 3.60
N GLN A 325 9.08 1.62 4.25
CA GLN A 325 9.16 1.61 5.73
C GLN A 325 8.45 2.84 6.32
N TRP A 326 8.71 4.02 5.78
CA TRP A 326 8.07 5.26 6.22
C TRP A 326 6.54 5.21 6.04
N LEU A 327 6.02 4.70 4.92
CA LEU A 327 4.58 4.56 4.69
C LEU A 327 3.92 3.61 5.70
N VAL A 328 4.53 2.45 5.97
CA VAL A 328 4.07 1.53 7.02
C VAL A 328 4.02 2.25 8.36
N ARG A 329 5.07 3.01 8.70
CA ARG A 329 5.11 3.79 9.94
C ARG A 329 4.02 4.85 10.00
N GLN A 330 3.66 5.49 8.89
CA GLN A 330 2.55 6.43 8.89
C GLN A 330 1.22 5.74 9.21
N VAL A 331 0.97 4.53 8.68
CA VAL A 331 -0.22 3.75 9.03
C VAL A 331 -0.24 3.45 10.53
N GLN A 332 0.86 2.94 11.09
CA GLN A 332 0.97 2.65 12.54
C GLN A 332 0.72 3.88 13.43
N LEU A 333 1.11 5.08 12.97
CA LEU A 333 0.92 6.32 13.72
C LEU A 333 -0.50 6.90 13.58
N LEU A 334 -1.12 6.71 12.41
CA LEU A 334 -2.45 7.25 12.10
C LEU A 334 -3.57 6.34 12.61
N ASP A 335 -3.36 5.02 12.60
CA ASP A 335 -4.37 4.04 12.96
C ASP A 335 -4.93 4.23 14.38
N PRO A 336 -4.13 4.40 15.45
CA PRO A 336 -4.69 4.61 16.79
C PRO A 336 -5.56 5.88 16.95
N VAL A 337 -5.45 6.83 16.02
CA VAL A 337 -6.18 8.10 16.04
C VAL A 337 -7.41 8.06 15.11
N HIS A 338 -7.29 7.34 13.99
CA HIS A 338 -8.27 7.37 12.91
C HIS A 338 -8.91 6.02 12.61
N ASP A 339 -8.56 4.97 13.37
CA ASP A 339 -9.09 3.61 13.24
C ASP A 339 -9.08 3.16 11.77
N LEU A 340 -7.89 3.24 11.15
CA LEU A 340 -7.73 3.01 9.71
C LEU A 340 -7.82 1.53 9.37
N MET A 341 -7.37 0.66 10.28
CA MET A 341 -7.35 -0.79 10.10
C MET A 341 -8.74 -1.43 10.14
N GLN A 342 -9.78 -0.72 10.59
CA GLN A 342 -11.17 -1.11 10.31
C GLN A 342 -11.41 -1.24 8.79
N GLY A 343 -10.73 -0.43 7.97
CA GLY A 343 -10.75 -0.46 6.52
C GLY A 343 -9.49 -1.10 5.91
N GLU A 344 -8.98 -2.18 6.49
CA GLU A 344 -7.74 -2.87 6.09
C GLU A 344 -7.59 -3.00 4.56
N ALA A 345 -8.61 -3.50 3.87
CA ALA A 345 -8.56 -3.70 2.42
C ALA A 345 -8.32 -2.38 1.65
N ALA A 346 -8.89 -1.26 2.12
CA ALA A 346 -8.64 0.05 1.55
C ALA A 346 -7.24 0.57 1.89
N VAL A 347 -6.73 0.30 3.10
CA VAL A 347 -5.35 0.64 3.49
C VAL A 347 -4.36 -0.08 2.56
N ILE A 348 -4.48 -1.40 2.45
CA ILE A 348 -3.61 -2.24 1.60
C ILE A 348 -3.65 -1.76 0.15
N ALA A 349 -4.85 -1.58 -0.42
CA ALA A 349 -4.97 -1.13 -1.80
C ALA A 349 -4.29 0.22 -2.04
N ASN A 350 -4.40 1.16 -1.09
CA ASN A 350 -3.74 2.45 -1.22
C ASN A 350 -2.23 2.39 -1.01
N LEU A 351 -1.73 1.60 -0.07
CA LEU A 351 -0.30 1.37 0.08
C LEU A 351 0.29 0.77 -1.20
N VAL A 352 -0.35 -0.26 -1.76
CA VAL A 352 0.05 -0.88 -3.03
C VAL A 352 0.00 0.11 -4.18
N ARG A 353 -1.03 0.96 -4.27
CA ARG A 353 -1.14 1.97 -5.31
C ARG A 353 -0.04 3.02 -5.21
N ILE A 354 0.26 3.50 -4.00
CA ILE A 354 1.31 4.49 -3.74
C ILE A 354 2.68 3.89 -4.07
N LEU A 355 2.96 2.69 -3.55
CA LEU A 355 4.22 2.00 -3.78
C LEU A 355 4.38 1.54 -5.22
N GLY A 356 3.33 1.11 -5.91
CA GLY A 356 3.40 0.76 -7.33
C GLY A 356 3.73 1.94 -8.23
N ALA A 357 3.34 3.16 -7.83
CA ALA A 357 3.71 4.39 -8.53
C ALA A 357 5.16 4.83 -8.22
N ALA A 358 5.62 4.64 -6.99
CA ALA A 358 6.95 5.05 -6.52
C ALA A 358 8.05 4.01 -6.82
N ASP A 359 7.69 2.74 -6.83
CA ASP A 359 8.55 1.57 -7.00
C ASP A 359 7.86 0.50 -7.86
N PRO A 360 7.92 0.66 -9.19
CA PRO A 360 7.29 -0.30 -10.08
C PRO A 360 7.89 -1.71 -9.97
N VAL A 361 9.15 -1.86 -9.55
CA VAL A 361 9.83 -3.17 -9.40
C VAL A 361 9.14 -3.99 -8.32
N ALA A 362 8.87 -3.38 -7.17
CA ALA A 362 8.30 -4.05 -6.02
C ALA A 362 6.84 -4.49 -6.18
N CYS A 363 6.14 -3.93 -7.17
CA CYS A 363 4.72 -4.19 -7.44
C CYS A 363 4.46 -4.76 -8.84
N ARG A 364 5.49 -5.25 -9.56
CA ARG A 364 5.33 -5.73 -10.94
C ARG A 364 4.30 -6.85 -11.03
N PRO A 365 3.37 -6.81 -12.01
CA PRO A 365 2.48 -7.94 -12.27
C PRO A 365 3.28 -9.20 -12.59
N LEU A 366 2.81 -10.33 -12.06
CA LEU A 366 3.43 -11.63 -12.26
C LEU A 366 3.52 -11.96 -13.76
N SER A 367 4.74 -12.14 -14.25
CA SER A 367 5.03 -12.46 -15.66
C SER A 367 5.34 -13.94 -15.90
N GLY A 368 5.43 -14.75 -14.84
CA GLY A 368 5.67 -16.19 -14.89
C GLY A 368 5.55 -16.88 -13.53
N ASP A 369 5.75 -18.20 -13.52
CA ASP A 369 5.81 -19.02 -12.31
C ASP A 369 7.10 -18.67 -11.54
N GLY A 370 6.99 -18.24 -10.27
CA GLY A 370 8.11 -17.76 -9.45
C GLY A 370 8.35 -16.24 -9.45
N ASP A 371 7.59 -15.46 -10.23
CA ASP A 371 7.56 -14.00 -10.08
C ASP A 371 6.77 -13.66 -8.79
N ARG A 372 7.14 -12.59 -8.07
CA ARG A 372 6.46 -12.17 -6.83
C ARG A 372 6.17 -10.69 -6.82
N ARG A 373 4.98 -10.33 -6.34
CA ARG A 373 4.64 -8.95 -6.01
C ARG A 373 5.01 -8.71 -4.56
N TYR A 374 6.26 -8.31 -4.32
CA TYR A 374 6.82 -8.22 -2.96
C TYR A 374 5.91 -7.45 -1.99
N TRP A 375 5.65 -6.16 -2.20
CA TRP A 375 4.81 -5.39 -1.26
C TRP A 375 3.35 -5.86 -1.21
N PRO A 376 2.66 -6.11 -2.34
CA PRO A 376 1.30 -6.65 -2.28
C PRO A 376 1.19 -7.95 -1.48
N GLU A 377 2.11 -8.90 -1.67
CA GLU A 377 2.11 -10.17 -0.93
C GLU A 377 2.46 -9.97 0.54
N LEU A 378 3.41 -9.08 0.85
CA LEU A 378 3.79 -8.79 2.23
C LEU A 378 2.66 -8.10 3.01
N PHE A 379 1.90 -7.21 2.37
CA PHE A 379 0.74 -6.56 2.97
C PHE A 379 -0.45 -7.51 3.13
N ASP A 380 -0.68 -8.41 2.17
CA ASP A 380 -1.71 -9.45 2.29
C ASP A 380 -1.43 -10.41 3.47
N ASP A 381 -0.16 -10.65 3.82
CA ASP A 381 0.24 -11.43 5.00
C ASP A 381 0.15 -10.62 6.31
N GLY A 382 0.16 -9.28 6.23
CA GLY A 382 -0.10 -8.37 7.33
C GLY A 382 1.01 -8.27 8.38
N CYS A 383 1.29 -9.38 9.07
CA CYS A 383 2.30 -9.49 10.11
C CYS A 383 3.71 -9.20 9.57
N ALA A 384 4.01 -9.72 8.39
CA ALA A 384 5.31 -9.60 7.74
C ALA A 384 5.63 -8.16 7.31
N ALA A 385 4.63 -7.34 6.99
CA ALA A 385 4.82 -5.94 6.63
C ALA A 385 4.90 -4.99 7.82
N GLY A 386 4.69 -5.47 9.05
CA GLY A 386 4.66 -4.64 10.26
C GLY A 386 3.49 -3.65 10.30
N ILE A 387 2.40 -3.92 9.59
CA ILE A 387 1.19 -3.08 9.66
C ILE A 387 0.49 -3.22 11.03
N TYR A 388 0.65 -4.37 11.68
CA TYR A 388 -0.02 -4.77 12.92
C TYR A 388 0.79 -4.58 14.20
#